data_AF-A0A5K1CGY8-F1
#
_entry.id   AF-A0A5K1CGY8-F1
#
_cell.length_a   1.000
_cell.length_b   1.000
_cell.length_c   1.000
_cell.angle_alpha   90.00
_cell.angle_beta   90.00
_cell.angle_gamma   90.00
#
_symmetry.space_group_name_H-M   'P 1'
#
loop_
_entity.id
_entity.type
_entity.pdbx_description
1 polymer ?
#
loop_
_entity_poly.entity_id
_entity_poly.type
_entity_poly.pdbx_seq_one_letter_code
_entity_poly.pdbx_strand_id
1 'polypeptide(L)' 'AIYHGGDIYLLDDVLSAVDAQVASWIIQNAILGPLMNQKTRILCTHNPQVFSFF' A
#
# COMPACT_ATOMS: atom_id res chain seq x y z
N ALA A 1 -4.28 10.50 0.59
CA ALA A 1 -4.44 9.89 -0.75
C ALA A 1 -5.68 9.01 -0.83
N ILE A 2 -5.78 7.90 -0.08
CA ILE A 2 -6.86 6.89 -0.21
C ILE A 2 -8.28 7.47 -0.18
N TYR A 3 -8.58 8.37 0.76
CA TYR A 3 -9.92 8.98 0.87
C TYR A 3 -10.30 9.95 -0.27
N HIS A 4 -9.34 10.31 -1.13
CA HIS A 4 -9.60 11.21 -2.26
C HIS A 4 -10.37 10.53 -3.40
N GLY A 5 -10.40 9.18 -3.44
CA GLY A 5 -11.22 8.43 -4.40
C GLY A 5 -10.68 8.40 -5.83
N GLY A 6 -9.39 8.70 -6.04
CA GLY A 6 -8.75 8.61 -7.36
C GLY A 6 -8.81 7.21 -7.98
N ASP A 7 -8.59 7.14 -9.29
CA ASP A 7 -8.55 5.88 -10.05
C ASP A 7 -7.16 5.22 -10.05
N ILE A 8 -6.12 6.06 -9.94
CA ILE A 8 -4.72 5.66 -9.93
C ILE A 8 -4.06 6.24 -8.69
N TYR A 9 -3.34 5.37 -7.96
CA TYR A 9 -2.57 5.75 -6.78
C TYR A 9 -1.10 5.41 -6.99
N LEU A 10 -0.23 6.42 -6.82
CA LEU A 10 1.21 6.26 -6.76
C LEU A 10 1.64 6.37 -5.29
N LEU A 11 2.28 5.33 -4.77
CA LEU A 11 2.77 5.24 -3.40
C LEU A 11 4.29 5.09 -3.46
N ASP A 12 5.02 6.12 -3.01
CA ASP A 12 6.49 6.15 -3.04
C ASP A 12 7.05 5.99 -1.63
N ASP A 13 7.59 4.80 -1.37
CA ASP A 13 8.22 4.33 -0.13
C ASP A 13 7.45 4.59 1.17
N VAL A 14 6.11 4.64 1.09
CA VAL A 14 5.22 4.99 2.21
C VAL A 14 5.26 4.03 3.42
N LEU A 15 5.96 2.89 3.29
CA LEU A 15 6.04 1.86 4.33
C LEU A 15 7.39 1.85 5.06
N SER A 16 8.39 2.62 4.63
CA SER A 16 9.74 2.59 5.23
C SER A 16 9.83 3.26 6.59
N ALA A 17 8.87 4.12 6.93
CA ALA A 17 8.81 4.83 8.20
C ALA A 17 8.14 4.02 9.34
N VAL A 18 7.58 2.84 9.04
CA VAL A 18 6.84 2.02 10.00
C VAL A 18 7.48 0.65 10.17
N ASP A 19 7.21 -0.01 11.29
CA ASP A 19 7.68 -1.37 11.53
C ASP A 19 6.94 -2.41 10.66
N ALA A 20 7.48 -3.63 10.61
CA ALA A 20 6.96 -4.69 9.75
C ALA A 20 5.52 -5.11 10.08
N GLN A 21 5.11 -5.06 11.35
CA GLN A 21 3.75 -5.43 11.75
C GLN A 21 2.75 -4.36 11.27
N VAL A 22 3.09 -3.09 11.48
CA VAL A 22 2.26 -1.97 11.02
C VAL A 22 2.22 -1.91 9.48
N ALA A 23 3.35 -2.12 8.81
CA ALA A 23 3.41 -2.19 7.35
C ALA A 23 2.49 -3.29 6.79
N SER A 24 2.56 -4.49 7.37
CA SER A 24 1.68 -5.61 7.00
C SER A 24 0.21 -5.26 7.17
N TRP A 25 -0.16 -4.64 8.30
CA TRP A 25 -1.53 -4.21 8.55
C TRP A 25 -2.01 -3.17 7.53
N ILE A 26 -1.18 -2.17 7.20
CA ILE A 26 -1.49 -1.14 6.19
C ILE A 26 -1.68 -1.76 4.81
N ILE A 27 -0.81 -2.68 4.41
CA ILE A 27 -0.94 -3.37 3.13
C ILE A 27 -2.28 -4.11 3.06
N GLN A 28 -2.58 -4.96 4.04
CA GLN A 28 -3.78 -5.81 4.00
C GLN A 28 -5.09 -5.01 4.12
N ASN A 29 -5.13 -4.02 5.01
CA ASN A 29 -6.39 -3.32 5.34
C ASN A 29 -6.62 -2.06 4.53
N ALA A 30 -5.57 -1.42 4.01
CA ALA A 30 -5.68 -0.16 3.27
C ALA A 30 -5.31 -0.32 1.79
N ILE A 31 -4.08 -0.75 1.46
CA ILE A 31 -3.59 -0.78 0.05
C ILE A 31 -4.27 -1.89 -0.76
N LEU A 32 -4.36 -3.08 -0.20
CA LEU A 32 -5.09 -4.24 -0.74
C LEU A 32 -6.51 -4.36 -0.18
N GLY A 33 -6.86 -3.46 0.75
CA GLY A 33 -8.16 -3.45 1.39
C GLY A 33 -9.31 -3.04 0.45
N PRO A 34 -10.56 -3.16 0.94
CA PRO A 34 -11.76 -2.93 0.14
C PRO A 34 -11.84 -1.52 -0.47
N LEU A 35 -11.28 -0.51 0.21
CA LEU A 35 -11.29 0.89 -0.24
C LEU A 35 -10.48 1.12 -1.52
N MET A 36 -9.50 0.27 -1.78
CA MET A 36 -8.61 0.35 -2.93
C MET A 36 -8.88 -0.79 -3.92
N ASN A 37 -9.96 -1.55 -3.72
CA ASN A 37 -10.34 -2.65 -4.59
C ASN A 37 -10.68 -2.11 -5.99
N GLN A 38 -10.22 -2.81 -7.03
CA GLN A 38 -10.33 -2.41 -8.44
C GLN A 38 -9.69 -1.06 -8.82
N LYS A 39 -8.90 -0.44 -7.94
CA LYS A 39 -8.12 0.76 -8.24
C LYS A 39 -6.72 0.39 -8.71
N THR A 40 -6.17 1.16 -9.64
CA THR A 40 -4.79 0.95 -10.09
C THR A 40 -3.83 1.51 -9.05
N ARG A 41 -2.84 0.71 -8.66
CA ARG A 41 -1.88 1.04 -7.60
C ARG A 41 -0.48 0.78 -8.11
N ILE A 42 0.38 1.78 -8.00
CA ILE A 42 1.82 1.67 -8.27
C ILE A 42 2.51 1.91 -6.94
N LEU A 43 3.17 0.89 -6.42
CA LEU A 43 3.92 0.95 -5.17
C LEU A 43 5.41 0.88 -5.49
N CYS A 44 6.13 1.96 -5.22
CA CYS A 44 7.59 1.96 -5.17
C CYS A 44 8.00 1.79 -3.70
N THR A 45 8.87 0.83 -3.40
CA THR A 45 9.35 0.64 -2.03
C THR A 45 10.72 -0.01 -2.03
N HIS A 46 11.53 0.32 -1.03
CA HIS A 46 12.81 -0.33 -0.77
C HIS A 46 12.68 -1.52 0.19
N ASN A 47 11.50 -1.78 0.75
CA ASN A 47 11.29 -2.90 1.67
C ASN A 47 10.93 -4.18 0.89
N PRO A 48 11.84 -5.18 0.79
CA PRO A 48 11.60 -6.39 0.03
C PRO A 48 10.52 -7.29 0.64
N GLN A 49 10.16 -7.11 1.92
CA GLN A 49 9.10 -7.89 2.56
C GLN A 49 7.73 -7.63 1.90
N VAL A 50 7.57 -6.48 1.25
CA VAL A 50 6.33 -6.10 0.55
C VAL A 50 6.02 -7.06 -0.59
N PHE A 51 7.03 -7.66 -1.23
CA PHE A 51 6.83 -8.61 -2.33
C PHE A 51 6.08 -9.88 -1.90
N SER A 52 6.07 -10.26 -0.62
CA SER A 52 5.33 -11.46 -0.18
C SER A 52 3.81 -11.25 -0.11
N PHE A 53 3.32 -10.02 -0.29
CA PHE A 53 1.91 -9.68 -0.20
C PHE A 53 1.19 -9.64 -1.55
N PHE A 54 1.94 -9.74 -2.66
CA PHE A 54 1.44 -9.69 -4.04
C PHE A 54 1.72 -11.00 -4.76
#